data_AF-A0AAN5D929-F1
#
_entry.id   AF-A0AAN5D929-F1
#
_cell.length_a   1.000
_cell.length_b   1.000
_cell.length_c   1.000
_cell.angle_alpha   90.00
_cell.angle_beta   90.00
_cell.angle_gamma   90.00
#
_symmetry.space_group_name_H-M   'P 1'
#
loop_
_entity.id
_entity.type
_entity.pdbx_description
1 polymer ?
#
loop_
_entity_poly.entity_id
_entity_poly.type
_entity_poly.pdbx_seq_one_letter_code
_entity_poly.pdbx_strand_id
1 'polypeptide(L)'
;MPTEGPLAQDPHAIVEIMRAAWSDHFISNQDALAVPVDFREDLFKEGVTYRIGFYTTDGYVDPLPGNQRVISEAVEMLEDRGHELVPFSMGDIVHETAMGIFGTAFADGGARAAETLKDEPMTPLMEPLRAFASMRNCTKDLGRNLMRRPYMSTQQRDG
;
A
#
# COMPACT_ATOMS: atom_id res chain seq x y z
N MET A 1 -8.88 9.35 -1.06
CA MET A 1 -8.99 9.46 -2.52
C MET A 1 -8.32 8.23 -3.10
N PRO A 2 -8.99 7.43 -3.93
CA PRO A 2 -8.32 6.34 -4.62
C PRO A 2 -7.23 6.91 -5.53
N THR A 3 -6.09 6.23 -5.61
CA THR A 3 -5.01 6.58 -6.54
C THR A 3 -5.04 5.58 -7.68
N GLU A 4 -5.17 6.08 -8.91
CA GLU A 4 -5.12 5.26 -10.12
C GLU A 4 -3.69 5.26 -10.67
N GLY A 5 -3.25 4.13 -11.22
CA GLY A 5 -1.91 3.99 -11.78
C GLY A 5 -1.86 2.92 -12.87
N PRO A 6 -1.02 3.10 -13.91
CA PRO A 6 -0.91 2.14 -14.99
C PRO A 6 -0.18 0.87 -14.55
N LEU A 7 -0.61 -0.27 -15.10
CA LEU A 7 0.03 -1.57 -14.95
C LEU A 7 0.50 -2.06 -16.32
N ALA A 8 1.80 -2.34 -16.45
CA ALA A 8 2.38 -2.90 -17.68
C ALA A 8 3.46 -3.93 -17.34
N GLN A 9 3.78 -4.80 -18.30
CA GLN A 9 4.87 -5.78 -18.18
C GLN A 9 6.25 -5.10 -18.23
N ASP A 10 6.36 -4.04 -19.03
CA ASP A 10 7.57 -3.26 -19.19
C ASP A 10 7.45 -1.96 -18.36
N PRO A 11 8.36 -1.69 -17.41
CA PRO A 11 8.36 -0.44 -16.67
C PRO A 11 8.52 0.79 -17.56
N HIS A 12 9.17 0.69 -18.73
CA HIS A 12 9.28 1.82 -19.66
C HIS A 12 7.92 2.21 -20.26
N ALA A 13 7.01 1.26 -20.45
CA ALA A 13 5.66 1.57 -20.91
C ALA A 13 4.86 2.35 -19.85
N ILE A 14 5.07 2.06 -18.56
CA ILE A 14 4.49 2.83 -17.44
C ILE A 14 4.98 4.28 -17.51
N VAL A 15 6.28 4.49 -17.77
CA VAL A 15 6.88 5.83 -17.88
C VAL A 15 6.24 6.62 -19.02
N GLU A 16 6.09 6.02 -20.22
CA GLU A 16 5.46 6.72 -21.36
C GLU A 16 4.00 7.09 -21.09
N ILE A 17 3.24 6.21 -20.43
CA ILE A 17 1.86 6.51 -20.02
C ILE A 17 1.85 7.68 -19.04
N MET A 18 2.73 7.67 -18.04
CA MET A 18 2.82 8.76 -17.05
C MET A 18 3.28 10.07 -17.70
N ARG A 19 4.20 10.02 -18.66
CA ARG A 19 4.67 11.19 -19.42
C ARG A 19 3.53 11.83 -20.20
N ALA A 20 2.71 11.02 -20.89
CA ALA A 20 1.56 11.51 -21.64
C ALA A 20 0.41 11.98 -20.74
N ALA A 21 0.18 11.31 -19.60
CA ALA A 21 -0.88 11.69 -18.67
C ALA A 21 -0.55 13.02 -17.96
N TRP A 22 0.72 13.26 -17.66
CA TRP A 22 1.22 14.46 -16.99
C TRP A 22 1.92 15.44 -17.96
N SER A 23 1.54 15.48 -19.24
CA SER A 23 2.02 16.50 -20.19
C SER A 23 1.05 17.67 -20.28
N ASP A 24 1.56 18.89 -20.39
CA ASP A 24 0.78 20.11 -20.67
C ASP A 24 -0.44 20.28 -19.74
N HIS A 25 -0.29 19.93 -18.46
CA HIS A 25 -1.36 19.99 -17.47
C HIS A 25 -2.62 19.19 -17.85
N PHE A 26 -2.49 18.14 -18.68
CA PHE A 26 -3.63 17.39 -19.23
C PHE A 26 -4.61 16.93 -18.15
N ILE A 27 -4.15 16.23 -17.11
CA ILE A 27 -5.02 15.78 -16.02
C ILE A 27 -5.68 16.96 -15.29
N SER A 28 -4.91 17.99 -14.91
CA SER A 28 -5.45 19.15 -14.17
C SER A 28 -6.40 20.02 -15.00
N ASN A 29 -6.33 19.97 -16.33
CA ASN A 29 -7.28 20.62 -17.21
C ASN A 29 -8.63 19.87 -17.26
N GLN A 30 -8.65 18.58 -16.92
CA GLN A 30 -9.86 17.75 -16.85
C GLN A 30 -10.45 17.68 -15.43
N ASP A 31 -9.59 17.68 -14.40
CA ASP A 31 -9.98 17.61 -12.99
C ASP A 31 -9.38 18.77 -12.18
N ALA A 32 -10.24 19.66 -11.68
CA ALA A 32 -9.85 20.81 -10.88
C ALA A 32 -9.28 20.44 -9.49
N LEU A 33 -9.47 19.20 -9.02
CA LEU A 33 -8.87 18.70 -7.78
C LEU A 33 -7.47 18.14 -7.99
N ALA A 34 -7.07 17.88 -9.24
CA ALA A 34 -5.74 17.40 -9.54
C ALA A 34 -4.72 18.55 -9.44
N VAL A 35 -3.55 18.23 -8.87
CA VAL A 35 -2.46 19.20 -8.74
C VAL A 35 -1.87 19.47 -10.14
N PRO A 36 -1.74 20.74 -10.56
CA PRO A 36 -1.21 21.10 -11.87
C PRO A 36 0.32 20.99 -11.87
N VAL A 37 0.82 19.77 -11.97
CA VAL A 37 2.24 19.50 -12.21
C VAL A 37 2.39 18.75 -13.54
N ASP A 38 3.57 18.85 -14.13
CA ASP A 38 3.92 18.10 -15.33
C ASP A 38 4.97 17.03 -15.01
N PHE A 39 5.16 16.09 -15.93
CA PHE A 39 6.19 15.07 -15.84
C PHE A 39 7.58 15.71 -15.83
N ARG A 40 8.34 15.47 -14.75
CA ARG A 40 9.66 16.07 -14.53
C ARG A 40 10.77 15.22 -15.13
N GLU A 41 11.02 15.41 -16.42
CA GLU A 41 12.11 14.76 -17.17
C GLU A 41 13.49 14.96 -16.54
N ASP A 42 13.70 16.11 -15.88
CA ASP A 42 14.96 16.40 -15.22
C ASP A 42 15.25 15.50 -14.03
N LEU A 43 14.20 15.02 -13.36
CA LEU A 43 14.29 14.09 -12.23
C LEU A 43 14.37 12.62 -12.68
N PHE A 44 13.92 12.31 -13.89
CA PHE A 44 13.91 10.95 -14.43
C PHE A 44 15.22 10.56 -15.16
N LYS A 45 16.26 11.39 -15.08
CA LYS A 45 17.55 11.14 -15.76
C LYS A 45 18.30 9.95 -15.13
N GLU A 46 18.92 9.17 -15.99
CA GLU A 46 19.81 8.07 -15.60
C GLU A 46 21.17 8.58 -15.08
N GLY A 47 21.93 7.69 -14.43
CA GLY A 47 23.31 7.95 -14.02
C GLY A 47 23.48 8.63 -12.65
N VAL A 48 22.39 8.76 -11.89
CA VAL A 48 22.42 9.27 -10.50
C VAL A 48 22.57 8.10 -9.54
N THR A 49 23.46 8.24 -8.55
CA THR A 49 23.54 7.30 -7.42
C THR A 49 22.53 7.70 -6.34
N TYR A 50 21.74 6.75 -5.87
CA TYR A 50 20.70 6.98 -4.87
C TYR A 50 21.10 6.44 -3.51
N ARG A 51 20.54 7.08 -2.47
CA ARG A 51 20.49 6.56 -1.10
C ARG A 51 19.11 5.95 -0.87
N ILE A 52 19.04 4.64 -0.79
CA ILE A 52 17.80 3.86 -0.84
C ILE A 52 17.57 3.20 0.52
N GLY A 53 16.44 3.53 1.16
CA GLY A 53 15.98 2.82 2.34
C GLY A 53 15.35 1.48 1.97
N PHE A 54 15.69 0.39 2.67
CA PHE A 54 15.09 -0.93 2.44
C PHE A 54 14.67 -1.61 3.75
N TYR A 55 13.69 -2.52 3.65
CA TYR A 55 13.24 -3.37 4.76
C TYR A 55 12.88 -4.77 4.24
N THR A 56 13.09 -5.79 5.06
CA THR A 56 12.68 -7.18 4.75
C THR A 56 11.38 -7.58 5.44
N THR A 57 10.97 -6.81 6.44
CA THR A 57 9.70 -6.95 7.15
C THR A 57 9.19 -5.57 7.56
N ASP A 58 7.88 -5.39 7.52
CA ASP A 58 7.19 -4.20 8.03
C ASP A 58 6.81 -4.35 9.52
N GLY A 59 7.07 -5.52 10.13
CA GLY A 59 6.70 -5.85 11.51
C GLY A 59 5.20 -6.05 11.74
N TYR A 60 4.37 -5.99 10.69
CA TYR A 60 2.92 -6.13 10.74
C TYR A 60 2.42 -7.38 10.02
N VAL A 61 2.89 -7.64 8.80
CA VAL A 61 2.64 -8.89 8.08
C VAL A 61 3.92 -9.71 8.05
N ASP A 62 3.84 -10.95 8.52
CA ASP A 62 4.97 -11.87 8.44
C ASP A 62 5.32 -12.14 6.96
N PRO A 63 6.51 -11.77 6.49
CA PRO A 63 6.88 -11.95 5.10
C PRO A 63 7.19 -13.43 4.81
N LEU A 64 6.87 -13.87 3.60
CA LEU A 64 7.32 -15.18 3.13
C LEU A 64 8.86 -15.16 2.93
N PRO A 65 9.56 -16.29 3.18
CA PRO A 65 11.01 -16.36 2.98
C PRO A 65 11.46 -15.96 1.57
N GLY A 66 10.63 -16.24 0.56
CA GLY A 66 10.88 -15.83 -0.82
C GLY A 66 10.92 -14.31 -1.00
N ASN A 67 10.05 -13.56 -0.30
CA ASN A 67 10.02 -12.11 -0.37
C ASN A 67 11.28 -11.51 0.25
N GLN A 68 11.70 -12.02 1.42
CA GLN A 68 12.93 -11.57 2.08
C GLN A 68 14.17 -11.82 1.21
N ARG A 69 14.22 -12.97 0.54
CA ARG A 69 15.31 -13.32 -0.36
C ARG A 69 15.39 -12.35 -1.55
N VAL A 70 14.26 -12.08 -2.22
CA VAL A 70 14.22 -11.16 -3.37
C VAL A 70 14.69 -9.75 -2.98
N ILE A 71 14.30 -9.26 -1.80
CA ILE A 71 14.79 -7.97 -1.31
C ILE A 71 16.31 -7.99 -1.10
N SER A 72 16.85 -9.06 -0.50
CA SER A 72 18.29 -9.19 -0.25
C SER A 72 19.10 -9.23 -1.55
N GLU A 73 18.64 -10.02 -2.53
CA GLU A 73 19.26 -10.07 -3.87
C GLU A 73 19.21 -8.69 -4.57
N ALA A 74 18.10 -7.95 -4.43
CA ALA A 74 17.98 -6.61 -5.00
C ALA A 74 18.92 -5.60 -4.33
N VAL A 75 19.09 -5.67 -3.01
CA VAL A 75 20.04 -4.83 -2.25
C VAL A 75 21.46 -5.04 -2.77
N GLU A 76 21.91 -6.30 -2.86
CA GLU A 76 23.25 -6.65 -3.38
C GLU A 76 23.46 -6.10 -4.81
N MET A 77 22.49 -6.33 -5.70
CA MET A 77 22.55 -5.83 -7.09
C MET A 77 22.59 -4.31 -7.22
N LEU A 78 22.04 -3.58 -6.26
CA LEU A 78 22.04 -2.11 -6.24
C LEU A 78 23.34 -1.57 -5.61
N GLU A 79 23.84 -2.20 -4.56
CA GLU A 79 25.15 -1.90 -3.96
C GLU A 79 26.28 -2.11 -4.97
N ASP A 80 26.25 -3.22 -5.73
CA ASP A 80 27.21 -3.51 -6.82
C ASP A 80 27.21 -2.45 -7.92
N ARG A 81 26.09 -1.72 -8.10
CA ARG A 81 25.96 -0.59 -9.03
C ARG A 81 26.36 0.76 -8.42
N GLY A 82 26.81 0.78 -7.17
CA GLY A 82 27.29 1.98 -6.48
C GLY A 82 26.20 2.80 -5.78
N HIS A 83 25.02 2.22 -5.54
CA HIS A 83 23.98 2.85 -4.71
C HIS A 83 24.28 2.65 -3.21
N GLU A 84 23.81 3.58 -2.36
CA GLU A 84 23.90 3.45 -0.91
C GLU A 84 22.60 2.83 -0.38
N LEU A 85 22.68 1.65 0.22
CA LEU A 85 21.51 0.94 0.76
C LEU A 85 21.51 1.06 2.28
N VAL A 86 20.40 1.54 2.84
CA VAL A 86 20.26 1.83 4.27
C VAL A 86 19.12 1.01 4.85
N PRO A 87 19.36 0.14 5.84
CA PRO A 87 18.29 -0.51 6.58
C PRO A 87 17.36 0.53 7.19
N PHE A 88 16.07 0.43 6.88
CA PHE A 88 15.03 1.35 7.33
C PHE A 88 13.91 0.58 8.02
N SER A 89 13.37 1.14 9.10
CA SER A 89 12.21 0.59 9.79
C SER A 89 11.12 1.64 9.88
N MET A 90 9.91 1.25 9.53
CA MET A 90 8.72 2.09 9.66
C MET A 90 8.25 2.17 11.13
N GLY A 91 8.72 1.28 12.02
CA GLY A 91 8.29 1.23 13.42
C GLY A 91 6.78 0.99 13.56
N ASP A 92 6.19 1.58 14.60
CA ASP A 92 4.77 1.34 14.94
C ASP A 92 3.78 2.00 13.97
N ILE A 93 4.24 2.86 13.05
CA ILE A 93 3.35 3.55 12.10
C ILE A 93 2.64 2.56 11.17
N VAL A 94 3.21 1.38 10.93
CA VAL A 94 2.61 0.37 10.05
C VAL A 94 1.29 -0.14 10.65
N HIS A 95 1.27 -0.38 11.96
CA HIS A 95 0.07 -0.80 12.66
C HIS A 95 -1.02 0.27 12.60
N GLU A 96 -0.67 1.50 12.98
CA GLU A 96 -1.61 2.62 12.98
C GLU A 96 -2.13 2.93 11.57
N THR A 97 -1.26 2.84 10.56
CA THR A 97 -1.65 3.03 9.15
C THR A 97 -2.60 1.94 8.68
N ALA A 98 -2.29 0.66 8.96
CA ALA A 98 -3.16 -0.45 8.61
C ALA A 98 -4.54 -0.32 9.25
N MET A 99 -4.59 0.02 10.54
CA MET A 99 -5.85 0.28 11.25
C MET A 99 -6.60 1.49 10.70
N GLY A 100 -5.88 2.56 10.35
CA GLY A 100 -6.44 3.78 9.75
C GLY A 100 -7.05 3.52 8.36
N ILE A 101 -6.40 2.71 7.52
CA ILE A 101 -6.92 2.32 6.20
C ILE A 101 -8.27 1.61 6.35
N PHE A 102 -8.37 0.60 7.22
CA PHE A 102 -9.64 -0.09 7.42
C PHE A 102 -10.69 0.79 8.13
N GLY A 103 -10.27 1.61 9.08
CA GLY A 103 -11.15 2.55 9.78
C GLY A 103 -11.76 3.60 8.84
N THR A 104 -10.99 4.08 7.86
CA THR A 104 -11.47 5.03 6.85
C THR A 104 -12.29 4.34 5.75
N ALA A 105 -11.87 3.17 5.28
CA ALA A 105 -12.60 2.40 4.26
C ALA A 105 -13.99 1.94 4.74
N PHE A 106 -14.14 1.66 6.03
CA PHE A 106 -15.40 1.22 6.65
C PHE A 106 -15.90 2.21 7.72
N ALA A 107 -15.75 3.51 7.47
CA ALA A 107 -16.12 4.57 8.42
C ALA A 107 -17.62 4.57 8.81
N ASP A 108 -18.49 4.07 7.93
CA ASP A 108 -19.93 3.87 8.16
C ASP A 108 -20.26 2.51 8.82
N GLY A 109 -19.23 1.80 9.29
CA GLY A 109 -19.35 0.43 9.80
C GLY A 109 -19.50 -0.62 8.69
N GLY A 110 -19.32 -0.26 7.41
CA GLY A 110 -19.48 -1.15 6.26
C GLY A 110 -20.92 -1.30 5.77
N ALA A 111 -21.81 -0.39 6.13
CA ALA A 111 -23.21 -0.40 5.67
C ALA A 111 -23.28 -0.28 4.15
N ARG A 112 -22.53 0.65 3.56
CA ARG A 112 -22.44 0.83 2.11
C ARG A 112 -21.88 -0.40 1.41
N ALA A 113 -20.82 -1.00 1.98
CA ALA A 113 -20.25 -2.24 1.44
C ALA A 113 -21.26 -3.41 1.48
N ALA A 114 -22.03 -3.54 2.57
CA ALA A 114 -23.06 -4.57 2.69
C ALA A 114 -24.18 -4.39 1.68
N GLU A 115 -24.60 -3.15 1.43
CA GLU A 115 -25.59 -2.82 0.41
C GLU A 115 -25.09 -3.18 -1.00
N THR A 116 -23.87 -2.75 -1.36
CA THR A 116 -23.27 -3.03 -2.67
C THR A 116 -23.07 -4.52 -2.92
N LEU A 117 -22.67 -5.29 -1.90
CA LEU A 117 -22.35 -6.71 -2.06
C LEU A 117 -23.56 -7.65 -1.91
N LYS A 118 -24.75 -7.13 -1.59
CA LYS A 118 -25.94 -7.92 -1.22
C LYS A 118 -26.28 -8.98 -2.27
N ASP A 119 -26.30 -8.57 -3.54
CA ASP A 119 -26.75 -9.39 -4.66
C ASP A 119 -25.59 -9.81 -5.60
N GLU A 120 -24.34 -9.54 -5.21
CA GLU A 120 -23.15 -9.89 -6.00
C GLU A 120 -22.83 -11.39 -5.93
N PRO A 121 -22.55 -12.07 -7.05
CA PRO A 121 -22.06 -13.44 -7.04
C PRO A 121 -20.64 -13.47 -6.45
N MET A 122 -20.51 -14.01 -5.23
CA MET A 122 -19.21 -14.12 -4.55
C MET A 122 -18.67 -15.53 -4.62
N THR A 123 -17.35 -15.64 -4.74
CA THR A 123 -16.66 -16.91 -4.51
C THR A 123 -16.71 -17.26 -3.02
N PRO A 124 -16.59 -18.56 -2.65
CA PRO A 124 -16.57 -18.97 -1.24
C PRO A 124 -15.54 -18.25 -0.37
N LEU A 125 -14.41 -17.83 -0.97
CA LEU A 125 -13.36 -17.07 -0.28
C LEU A 125 -13.83 -15.68 0.17
N MET A 126 -14.77 -15.08 -0.57
CA MET A 126 -15.23 -13.70 -0.35
C MET A 126 -16.57 -13.63 0.39
N GLU A 127 -17.27 -14.76 0.57
CA GLU A 127 -18.49 -14.82 1.38
C GLU A 127 -18.33 -14.31 2.82
N PRO A 128 -17.21 -14.62 3.53
CA PRO A 128 -16.99 -14.08 4.88
C PRO A 128 -16.97 -12.55 4.92
N LEU A 129 -16.48 -11.88 3.87
CA LEU A 129 -16.45 -10.42 3.79
C LEU A 129 -17.87 -9.83 3.77
N ARG A 130 -18.77 -10.42 2.98
CA ARG A 130 -20.19 -9.99 2.93
C ARG A 130 -20.89 -10.23 4.26
N ALA A 131 -20.67 -11.39 4.87
CA ALA A 131 -21.21 -11.71 6.20
C ALA A 131 -20.71 -10.69 7.22
N PHE A 132 -19.41 -10.37 7.20
CA PHE A 132 -18.81 -9.36 8.08
C PHE A 132 -19.42 -7.98 7.87
N ALA A 133 -19.51 -7.50 6.63
CA ALA A 133 -20.09 -6.20 6.31
C ALA A 133 -21.54 -6.07 6.82
N SER A 134 -22.33 -7.13 6.71
CA SER A 134 -23.75 -7.16 7.09
C SER A 134 -24.01 -7.26 8.60
N MET A 135 -22.99 -7.53 9.43
CA MET A 135 -23.16 -7.61 10.88
C MET A 135 -23.48 -6.24 11.50
N ARG A 136 -24.26 -6.23 12.59
CA ARG A 136 -24.49 -5.02 13.40
C ARG A 136 -23.18 -4.55 14.04
N ASN A 137 -23.01 -3.22 14.15
CA ASN A 137 -21.78 -2.62 14.69
C ASN A 137 -21.43 -3.10 16.10
N CYS A 138 -22.41 -3.26 16.99
CA CYS A 138 -22.17 -3.78 18.34
C CYS A 138 -21.55 -5.20 18.34
N THR A 139 -21.94 -6.06 17.40
CA THR A 139 -21.38 -7.41 17.25
C THR A 139 -19.93 -7.34 16.77
N LYS A 140 -19.63 -6.43 15.83
CA LYS A 140 -18.26 -6.19 15.34
C LYS A 140 -17.35 -5.67 16.45
N ASP A 141 -17.84 -4.74 17.27
CA ASP A 141 -17.07 -4.14 18.36
C ASP A 141 -16.79 -5.13 19.49
N LEU A 142 -17.76 -5.98 19.82
CA LEU A 142 -17.56 -7.08 20.75
C LEU A 142 -16.49 -8.05 20.23
N GLY A 143 -16.56 -8.44 18.95
CA GLY A 143 -15.55 -9.29 18.31
C GLY A 143 -14.16 -8.67 18.32
N ARG A 144 -14.05 -7.37 18.03
CA ARG A 144 -12.78 -6.63 18.06
C ARG A 144 -12.16 -6.60 19.45
N ASN A 145 -12.97 -6.40 20.49
CA ASN A 145 -12.50 -6.38 21.88
C ASN A 145 -12.08 -7.77 22.38
N LEU A 146 -12.73 -8.84 21.89
CA LEU A 146 -12.38 -10.22 22.21
C LEU A 146 -11.13 -10.72 21.44
N MET A 147 -10.97 -10.28 20.19
CA MET A 147 -9.84 -10.65 19.32
C MET A 147 -8.65 -9.70 19.42
N ARG A 148 -8.71 -8.72 20.33
CA ARG A 148 -7.62 -7.79 20.59
C ARG A 148 -6.41 -8.56 21.14
N ARG A 149 -5.55 -9.03 20.24
CA ARG A 149 -4.19 -9.44 20.62
C ARG A 149 -3.41 -8.18 20.96
N PRO A 150 -2.60 -8.19 22.04
CA PRO A 150 -1.69 -7.08 22.29
C PRO A 150 -0.74 -6.97 21.09
N TYR A 151 -0.77 -5.82 20.42
CA TYR A 151 0.29 -5.47 19.48
C TYR A 151 1.56 -5.25 20.29
N MET A 152 2.56 -6.12 20.10
CA MET A 152 3.88 -5.94 20.67
C MET A 152 4.70 -5.12 19.69
N SER A 153 5.09 -3.91 20.12
CA SER A 153 5.91 -3.01 19.31
C SER A 153 7.21 -3.69 18.94
N THR A 154 7.77 -3.32 17.79
CA THR A 154 9.09 -3.80 17.35
C THR A 154 10.17 -3.49 18.38
N GLN A 155 10.03 -2.41 19.16
CA GLN A 155 10.96 -2.06 20.25
C GLN A 155 10.92 -3.01 21.46
N GLN A 156 9.88 -3.84 21.62
CA GLN A 156 9.76 -4.78 22.74
C GLN A 156 10.23 -6.20 22.41
N ARG A 157 10.58 -6.50 21.15
CA ARG A 157 11.00 -7.85 20.73
C ARG A 157 12.53 -8.07 20.76
N ASP A 158 13.31 -6.99 20.77
CA ASP A 158 14.78 -7.02 20.72
C ASP A 158 15.44 -6.78 22.11
N GLY A 159 14.70 -7.01 23.20
CA GLY A 159 15.16 -6.88 24.59
C GLY A 159 15.37 -8.22 25.30
#